data_AF-A0A7J7NBP8-F1
#
_entry.id   AF-A0A7J7NBP8-F1
#
_cell.length_a   1.000
_cell.length_b   1.000
_cell.length_c   1.000
_cell.angle_alpha   90.00
_cell.angle_beta   90.00
_cell.angle_gamma   90.00
#
_symmetry.space_group_name_H-M   'P 1'
#
loop_
_entity.id
_entity.type
_entity.pdbx_description
1 polymer ?
#
loop_
_entity_poly.entity_id
_entity_poly.type
_entity_poly.pdbx_seq_one_letter_code
_entity_poly.pdbx_strand_id
1 'polypeptide(L)'
;MKENRLFEVLETRVANEAGNREIEVVAKLAKRCLKLVGKKRPTMKVVVIQLETLREFQHQAHNYAVAFKEFMTGSLQELTG
;
A
#
# COMPACT_ATOMS: atom_id res chain seq x y z
N MET A 1 -1.81 14.76 10.34
CA MET A 1 -1.10 13.83 11.23
C MET A 1 -0.17 14.61 12.11
N LYS A 2 -0.70 15.03 13.26
CA LYS A 2 0.14 15.39 14.39
C LYS A 2 0.55 14.06 15.07
N GLU A 3 1.72 14.03 15.69
CA GLU A 3 2.09 12.98 16.66
C GLU A 3 2.21 11.53 16.13
N ASN A 4 2.33 11.26 14.82
CA ASN A 4 2.41 9.89 14.26
C ASN A 4 1.22 8.96 14.58
N ARG A 5 0.09 9.52 15.00
CA ARG A 5 -1.12 8.78 15.39
C ARG A 5 -1.98 8.35 14.19
N LEU A 6 -1.35 7.94 13.10
CA LEU A 6 -2.05 7.50 11.89
C LEU A 6 -2.89 6.25 12.16
N PHE A 7 -2.30 5.25 12.81
CA PHE A 7 -2.94 3.96 13.01
C PHE A 7 -4.09 4.00 14.04
N GLU A 8 -4.14 5.02 14.89
CA GLU A 8 -5.22 5.20 15.87
C GLU A 8 -6.54 5.68 15.25
N VAL A 9 -6.48 6.31 14.07
CA VAL A 9 -7.66 6.88 13.39
C VAL A 9 -8.14 6.04 12.21
N LEU A 10 -7.39 4.98 11.87
CA LEU A 10 -7.78 4.08 10.79
C LEU A 10 -8.92 3.20 11.22
N GLU A 11 -9.82 2.93 10.28
CA GLU A 11 -10.82 1.89 10.47
C GLU A 11 -10.12 0.54 10.69
N THR A 12 -10.62 -0.25 11.63
CA THR A 12 -10.02 -1.53 12.04
C THR A 12 -9.80 -2.47 10.87
N ARG A 13 -10.72 -2.48 9.91
CA ARG A 13 -10.60 -3.26 8.66
C ARG A 13 -9.36 -2.87 7.87
N VAL A 14 -9.16 -1.57 7.64
CA VAL A 14 -8.01 -1.06 6.89
C VAL A 14 -6.71 -1.36 7.62
N ALA A 15 -6.67 -1.22 8.94
CA ALA A 15 -5.49 -1.53 9.74
C ALA A 15 -5.11 -3.02 9.73
N ASN A 16 -6.08 -3.92 9.55
CA ASN A 16 -5.86 -5.36 9.50
C ASN A 16 -5.54 -5.87 8.08
N GLU A 17 -6.14 -5.28 7.05
CA GLU A 17 -6.05 -5.77 5.67
C GLU A 17 -4.91 -5.13 4.88
N ALA A 18 -4.56 -3.87 5.15
CA ALA A 18 -3.56 -3.14 4.37
C ALA A 18 -2.19 -3.14 5.06
N GLY A 19 -1.12 -3.21 4.27
CA GLY A 19 0.24 -3.10 4.78
C GLY A 19 0.55 -1.68 5.28
N ASN A 20 1.38 -1.61 6.33
CA ASN A 20 1.75 -0.35 6.99
C ASN A 20 2.36 0.68 6.02
N ARG A 21 3.15 0.21 5.03
CA ARG A 21 3.78 1.09 4.04
C ARG A 21 2.75 1.70 3.10
N GLU A 22 1.78 0.92 2.64
CA GLU A 22 0.74 1.42 1.74
C GLU A 22 -0.18 2.40 2.43
N ILE A 23 -0.56 2.09 3.68
CA ILE A 23 -1.28 3.01 4.57
C ILE A 23 -0.54 4.35 4.66
N GLU A 24 0.76 4.34 4.95
CA GLU A 24 1.55 5.56 5.04
C GLU A 24 1.59 6.35 3.74
N VAL A 25 1.76 5.69 2.60
CA VAL A 25 1.85 6.34 1.29
C VAL A 25 0.53 7.01 0.92
N VAL A 26 -0.60 6.28 1.04
CA VAL A 26 -1.94 6.82 0.77
C VAL A 26 -2.24 7.98 1.70
N ALA A 27 -1.90 7.86 2.97
CA ALA A 27 -2.22 8.89 3.94
C ALA A 27 -1.33 10.14 3.79
N LYS A 28 -0.08 10.00 3.33
CA LYS A 28 0.77 11.13 2.88
C LYS A 28 0.20 11.81 1.63
N LEU A 29 -0.38 11.05 0.69
CA LEU A 29 -1.09 11.59 -0.48
C LEU A 29 -2.34 12.37 -0.05
N ALA A 30 -3.20 11.79 0.80
CA ALA A 30 -4.38 12.45 1.35
C ALA A 30 -4.03 13.76 2.08
N LYS A 31 -2.94 13.76 2.88
CA LYS A 31 -2.44 14.97 3.56
C LYS A 31 -2.06 16.09 2.57
N ARG A 32 -1.58 15.77 1.38
CA ARG A 32 -1.30 16.77 0.32
C ARG A 32 -2.59 17.27 -0.34
N CYS A 33 -3.56 16.39 -0.58
CA CYS A 33 -4.87 16.76 -1.11
C CYS A 33 -5.64 17.70 -0.17
N LEU A 34 -5.48 17.52 1.15
CA LEU A 34 -6.16 18.30 2.19
C LEU A 34 -5.40 19.57 2.61
N LYS A 35 -4.42 20.04 1.83
CA LYS A 35 -3.74 21.32 2.13
C LYS A 35 -4.75 22.46 2.10
N LEU A 36 -4.71 23.31 3.12
CA LEU A 36 -5.59 24.48 3.24
C LEU A 36 -5.51 25.39 2.00
N VAL A 37 -4.29 25.67 1.54
CA VAL A 37 -4.05 26.45 0.32
C VAL A 37 -4.27 25.58 -0.91
N GLY A 38 -5.32 25.88 -1.68
CA GLY A 38 -5.71 25.13 -2.89
C GLY A 38 -4.58 25.00 -3.92
N LYS A 39 -3.79 26.06 -4.14
CA LYS A 39 -2.64 26.05 -5.05
C LYS A 39 -1.51 25.07 -4.66
N LYS A 40 -1.50 24.60 -3.40
CA LYS A 40 -0.53 23.60 -2.90
C LYS A 40 -1.08 22.17 -2.98
N ARG A 41 -2.35 21.99 -3.38
CA ARG A 41 -2.94 20.67 -3.59
C ARG A 41 -2.42 20.09 -4.92
N PRO A 42 -2.17 18.79 -4.98
CA PRO A 42 -1.88 18.13 -6.26
C PRO A 42 -3.09 18.22 -7.19
N THR A 43 -2.83 18.21 -8.50
CA THR A 43 -3.90 18.06 -9.50
C THR A 43 -4.42 16.62 -9.49
N MET A 44 -5.67 16.39 -9.89
CA MET A 44 -6.19 15.02 -9.93
C MET A 44 -5.38 14.11 -10.85
N LYS A 45 -4.81 14.63 -11.95
CA LYS A 45 -3.88 13.87 -12.80
C LYS A 45 -2.72 13.29 -11.99
N VAL A 46 -2.10 14.09 -11.12
CA VAL A 46 -0.99 13.66 -10.25
C VAL A 46 -1.45 12.70 -9.15
N VAL A 47 -2.70 12.83 -8.69
CA VAL A 47 -3.28 11.91 -7.70
C VAL A 47 -3.55 10.54 -8.32
N VAL A 48 -4.14 10.49 -9.53
CA VAL A 48 -4.40 9.26 -10.29
C VAL A 48 -3.10 8.50 -10.52
N ILE A 49 -2.09 9.18 -11.09
CA ILE A 49 -0.79 8.56 -11.39
C ILE A 49 -0.18 7.91 -10.13
N GLN A 50 -0.20 8.61 -8.99
CA GLN A 50 0.38 8.07 -7.76
C GLN A 50 -0.39 6.87 -7.21
N LEU A 51 -1.71 6.84 -7.37
CA LEU A 51 -2.52 5.69 -6.95
C LEU A 51 -2.34 4.50 -7.89
N GLU A 52 -2.23 4.73 -9.19
CA GLU A 52 -1.95 3.69 -10.19
C GLU A 52 -0.58 3.07 -9.95
N THR A 53 0.44 3.90 -9.75
CA THR A 53 1.79 3.43 -9.41
C THR A 53 1.80 2.62 -8.12
N LEU A 54 1.08 3.05 -7.07
CA LEU A 54 0.99 2.29 -5.82
C LEU A 54 0.32 0.92 -6.06
N ARG A 55 -0.75 0.88 -6.85
CA ARG A 55 -1.43 -0.37 -7.22
C ARG A 55 -0.49 -1.31 -7.98
N GLU A 56 0.26 -0.81 -8.96
CA GLU A 56 1.22 -1.61 -9.72
C GLU A 56 2.30 -2.22 -8.82
N PHE A 57 2.85 -1.44 -7.88
CA PHE A 57 3.81 -1.95 -6.90
C PHE A 57 3.22 -3.05 -6.02
N GLN A 58 1.97 -2.90 -5.55
CA GLN A 58 1.29 -3.94 -4.78
C GLN A 58 1.07 -5.22 -5.60
N HIS A 59 0.63 -5.09 -6.86
CA HIS A 59 0.44 -6.24 -7.74
C HIS A 59 1.76 -6.98 -8.00
N GLN A 60 2.85 -6.25 -8.25
CA GLN A 60 4.17 -6.88 -8.42
C GLN A 60 4.62 -7.59 -7.14
N ALA A 61 4.56 -6.93 -5.98
CA ALA A 61 4.94 -7.54 -4.71
C ALA A 61 4.12 -8.80 -4.39
N HIS A 62 2.81 -8.78 -4.65
CA HIS A 62 1.94 -9.94 -4.50
C HIS A 62 2.35 -11.07 -5.46
N ASN A 63 2.56 -10.76 -6.73
CA ASN A 63 2.97 -11.75 -7.73
C ASN A 63 4.29 -12.43 -7.36
N TYR A 64 5.29 -11.66 -6.89
CA TYR A 64 6.55 -12.22 -6.40
C TYR A 64 6.36 -13.10 -5.16
N ALA A 65 5.52 -12.68 -4.21
CA ALA A 65 5.22 -13.47 -3.02
C ALA A 65 4.50 -14.78 -3.37
N VAL A 66 3.57 -14.75 -4.33
CA VAL A 66 2.89 -15.95 -4.84
C VAL A 66 3.90 -16.88 -5.53
N ALA A 67 4.71 -16.37 -6.46
CA ALA A 67 5.72 -17.17 -7.15
C ALA A 67 6.75 -17.78 -6.19
N PHE A 68 7.19 -17.03 -5.17
CA PHE A 68 8.09 -17.55 -4.14
C PHE A 68 7.42 -18.64 -3.29
N LYS A 69 6.14 -18.48 -2.95
CA LYS A 69 5.37 -19.47 -2.21
C LYS A 69 5.19 -20.75 -3.03
N GLU A 70 4.85 -20.63 -4.31
CA GLU A 70 4.74 -21.76 -5.24
C GLU A 70 6.06 -22.54 -5.34
N PHE A 71 7.18 -21.84 -5.48
CA PHE A 71 8.52 -22.45 -5.50
C PHE A 71 8.85 -23.22 -4.20
N MET A 72 8.55 -22.63 -3.03
CA MET A 72 8.77 -23.28 -1.74
C MET A 72 7.83 -24.47 -1.48
N THR A 73 6.58 -24.40 -1.95
CA THR A 73 5.65 -25.54 -1.86
C THR A 73 6.02 -26.67 -2.80
N GLY A 74 6.52 -26.35 -4.01
CA GLY A 74 6.98 -27.35 -4.97
C GLY A 74 8.19 -28.14 -4.47
N SER A 75 9.13 -27.48 -3.79
CA SER A 75 10.30 -28.14 -3.17
C SER A 75 9.95 -29.00 -1.95
N LEU A 76 8.84 -28.71 -1.24
CA LEU A 76 8.32 -29.56 -0.16
C LEU A 76 7.67 -30.85 -0.68
N GLN A 77 7.13 -30.87 -1.89
CA GLN A 77 6.56 -32.09 -2.49
C GLN A 77 7.64 -33.11 -2.90
N GLU A 78 8.86 -32.68 -3.23
CA GLU A 78 9.98 -33.59 -3.57
C GLU A 78 10.64 -34.27 -2.35
N LEU A 79 10.41 -33.75 -1.13
CA LEU A 79 10.97 -34.29 0.12
C LEU A 79 10.05 -35.30 0.84
N THR A 80 8.86 -35.56 0.31
CA THR A 80 7.89 -36.54 0.87
C THR A 80 7.70 -37.78 -0.01
N GLY A 81 8.53 -37.93 -1.05
CA GLY A 81 8.58 -39.09 -1.95
C GLY A 81 9.67 -40.09 -1.60
#